data_AF-A0A8K0IUJ8-F1
#
_entry.id   AF-A0A8K0IUJ8-F1
#
_cell.length_a   1.000
_cell.length_b   1.000
_cell.length_c   1.000
_cell.angle_alpha   90.00
_cell.angle_beta   90.00
_cell.angle_gamma   90.00
#
_symmetry.space_group_name_H-M   'P 1'
#
loop_
_entity.id
_entity.type
_entity.pdbx_description
1 polymer ?
#
loop_
_entity_poly.entity_id
_entity_poly.type
_entity_poly.pdbx_seq_one_letter_code
_entity_poly.pdbx_strand_id
1 'polypeptide(L)'
;MYAYEINERDRNSPAYLRLSQKEVNSLGDLVPFSNKASLSLVYHGNLEKRLGITAGICVLVQHVPERNGDRYEAIYSFYFGDYGHISVQGGYLTYEDTYLAITGGSGVFTGVYGKVKLHQIVFPFKLFYTFYLEGIPDIPKELLGKPVPPSPAVEPTPAAQAAEPHAAVKNYTN
;
A
#
# COMPACT_ATOMS: atom_id res chain seq x y z
N MET A 1 -3.87 5.10 -12.17
CA MET A 1 -4.59 5.34 -10.89
C MET A 1 -3.57 5.75 -9.82
N TYR A 2 -3.93 6.61 -8.88
CA TYR A 2 -3.05 7.05 -7.80
C TYR A 2 -3.66 6.74 -6.43
N ALA A 3 -2.84 6.29 -5.48
CA ALA A 3 -3.27 6.04 -4.12
C ALA A 3 -2.21 6.42 -3.10
N TYR A 4 -2.65 6.88 -1.94
CA TYR A 4 -1.83 7.02 -0.75
C TYR A 4 -2.07 5.86 0.18
N GLU A 5 -1.00 5.34 0.76
CA GLU A 5 -1.05 4.34 1.81
C GLU A 5 -0.50 4.99 3.08
N ILE A 6 -1.32 5.07 4.13
CA ILE A 6 -0.96 5.73 5.38
C ILE A 6 -1.20 4.80 6.56
N ASN A 7 -0.16 4.55 7.34
CA ASN A 7 -0.25 3.85 8.61
C ASN A 7 -0.54 4.86 9.73
N GLU A 8 -1.80 4.89 10.17
CA GLU A 8 -2.28 5.78 11.25
C GLU A 8 -2.00 5.26 12.66
N ARG A 9 -1.24 4.15 12.79
CA ARG A 9 -0.82 3.51 14.06
C ARG A 9 -1.95 3.01 14.95
N ASP A 10 -3.19 3.00 14.46
CA ASP A 10 -4.39 2.52 15.14
C ASP A 10 -4.63 1.02 14.89
N ARG A 11 -3.73 0.36 14.13
CA ARG A 11 -3.92 -1.00 13.63
C ARG A 11 -2.77 -1.93 13.99
N ASN A 12 -2.11 -1.72 15.12
CA ASN A 12 -0.97 -2.50 15.68
C ASN A 12 0.15 -2.88 14.68
N SER A 13 0.47 -1.95 13.78
CA SER A 13 1.25 -2.22 12.58
C SER A 13 2.56 -1.43 12.48
N PRO A 14 3.62 -2.03 11.90
CA PRO A 14 3.70 -3.42 11.43
C PRO A 14 4.00 -4.40 12.57
N ALA A 15 3.72 -5.70 12.37
CA ALA A 15 4.16 -6.76 13.27
C ALA A 15 5.53 -7.31 12.80
N TYR A 16 6.60 -6.95 13.49
CA TYR A 16 7.94 -7.43 13.17
C TYR A 16 8.23 -8.76 13.87
N LEU A 17 8.38 -9.86 13.13
CA LEU A 17 8.75 -11.16 13.68
C LEU A 17 10.23 -11.46 13.43
N ARG A 18 11.06 -11.22 14.45
CA ARG A 18 12.50 -11.49 14.43
C ARG A 18 12.83 -12.99 14.54
N LEU A 19 12.48 -13.75 13.51
CA LEU A 19 12.65 -15.21 13.49
C LEU A 19 14.11 -15.65 13.28
N SER A 20 14.98 -14.77 12.78
CA SER A 20 16.42 -15.05 12.64
C SER A 20 17.15 -15.17 13.97
N GLN A 21 16.56 -14.65 15.06
CA GLN A 21 17.16 -14.57 16.40
C GLN A 21 18.51 -13.82 16.45
N LYS A 22 18.80 -12.99 15.44
CA LYS A 22 20.01 -12.17 15.38
C LYS A 22 19.76 -10.74 15.87
N GLU A 23 20.81 -10.08 16.33
CA GLU A 23 20.73 -8.67 16.76
C GLU A 23 20.45 -7.72 15.58
N VAL A 24 20.97 -8.08 14.40
CA VAL A 24 20.81 -7.34 13.14
C VAL A 24 19.81 -8.05 12.24
N ASN A 25 18.94 -7.27 11.59
CA ASN A 25 17.94 -7.74 10.61
C ASN A 25 18.60 -8.67 9.58
N SER A 26 18.06 -9.89 9.45
CA SER A 26 18.71 -10.98 8.71
C SER A 26 17.72 -11.83 7.93
N LEU A 27 18.19 -12.48 6.86
CA LEU A 27 17.39 -13.43 6.08
C LEU A 27 16.67 -14.44 6.98
N GLY A 28 15.37 -14.63 6.72
CA GLY A 28 14.49 -15.48 7.53
C GLY A 28 13.69 -14.71 8.58
N ASP A 29 14.04 -13.45 8.89
CA ASP A 29 13.11 -12.55 9.56
C ASP A 29 11.89 -12.37 8.66
N LEU A 30 10.72 -12.61 9.26
CA LEU A 30 9.46 -12.34 8.59
C LEU A 30 8.95 -11.02 9.12
N VAL A 31 8.44 -10.20 8.22
CA VAL A 31 7.53 -9.12 8.58
C VAL A 31 6.19 -9.53 8.00
N PRO A 32 5.49 -10.52 8.62
CA PRO A 32 4.10 -10.72 8.28
C PRO A 32 3.41 -9.40 8.53
N PHE A 33 2.93 -8.80 7.46
CA PHE A 33 1.68 -8.08 7.60
C PHE A 33 0.54 -9.12 7.55
N SER A 34 -0.62 -8.77 8.06
CA SER A 34 -1.79 -9.66 8.13
C SER A 34 -1.76 -10.89 9.08
N ASN A 35 -1.83 -10.62 10.39
CA ASN A 35 -2.81 -11.26 11.31
C ASN A 35 -3.46 -10.12 12.11
N LYS A 36 -4.54 -9.51 11.58
CA LYS A 36 -5.17 -8.26 12.09
C LYS A 36 -4.15 -7.25 12.66
N ALA A 37 -3.23 -6.72 11.85
CA ALA A 37 -2.53 -5.48 12.19
C ALA A 37 -1.42 -5.01 11.23
N SER A 38 -1.82 -4.60 10.03
CA SER A 38 -1.17 -3.56 9.22
C SER A 38 -2.06 -3.29 8.07
N LEU A 39 -3.14 -2.59 8.40
CA LEU A 39 -3.93 -1.97 7.39
C LEU A 39 -3.45 -0.54 7.38
N SER A 40 -2.65 -0.23 6.39
CA SER A 40 -2.53 1.16 6.04
C SER A 40 -3.82 1.53 5.30
N LEU A 41 -4.37 2.66 5.67
CA LEU A 41 -5.56 3.16 5.03
C LEU A 41 -5.16 3.60 3.63
N VAL A 42 -5.87 3.04 2.64
CA VAL A 42 -5.69 3.42 1.26
C VAL A 42 -6.61 4.60 1.01
N TYR A 43 -6.01 5.72 0.67
CA TYR A 43 -6.68 6.94 0.30
C TYR A 43 -6.54 7.17 -1.19
N HIS A 44 -7.54 7.86 -1.71
CA HIS A 44 -7.53 8.34 -3.07
C HIS A 44 -6.34 9.29 -3.29
N GLY A 45 -5.80 9.39 -4.51
CA GLY A 45 -4.62 10.22 -4.81
C GLY A 45 -4.77 11.70 -4.45
N ASN A 46 -6.00 12.20 -4.33
CA ASN A 46 -6.30 13.57 -3.87
C ASN A 46 -6.48 13.71 -2.35
N LEU A 47 -6.40 12.61 -1.58
CA LEU A 47 -6.54 12.55 -0.12
C LEU A 47 -7.93 12.92 0.44
N GLU A 48 -8.95 13.02 -0.42
CA GLU A 48 -10.33 13.40 -0.05
C GLU A 48 -11.27 12.20 0.17
N LYS A 49 -10.85 10.99 -0.19
CA LYS A 49 -11.66 9.77 -0.05
C LYS A 49 -10.87 8.60 0.52
N ARG A 50 -11.47 7.90 1.49
CA ARG A 50 -11.02 6.59 1.96
C ARG A 50 -11.48 5.50 0.99
N LEU A 51 -10.52 4.75 0.44
CA LEU A 51 -10.77 3.67 -0.51
C LEU A 51 -10.84 2.31 0.18
N GLY A 52 -9.93 2.06 1.12
CA GLY A 52 -9.89 0.79 1.83
C GLY A 52 -8.56 0.55 2.53
N ILE A 53 -7.91 -0.57 2.25
CA ILE A 53 -6.75 -1.08 3.00
C ILE A 53 -5.72 -1.76 2.07
N THR A 54 -4.47 -1.84 2.53
CA THR A 54 -3.49 -2.83 2.06
C THR A 54 -3.45 -4.04 3.01
N ALA A 55 -3.20 -5.25 2.48
CA ALA A 55 -2.98 -6.46 3.28
C ALA A 55 -2.17 -7.53 2.52
N GLY A 56 -1.26 -8.23 3.18
CA GLY A 56 -0.30 -9.17 2.59
C GLY A 56 0.91 -9.49 3.49
N ILE A 57 2.10 -9.83 2.96
CA ILE A 57 3.34 -10.16 3.71
C ILE A 57 4.62 -9.60 3.06
N CYS A 58 5.57 -9.15 3.89
CA CYS A 58 6.90 -8.70 3.49
C CYS A 58 7.91 -9.69 4.08
N VAL A 59 8.75 -10.27 3.23
CA VAL A 59 9.82 -11.18 3.63
C VAL A 59 11.13 -10.41 3.54
N LEU A 60 11.85 -10.28 4.65
CA LEU A 60 13.15 -9.62 4.62
C LEU A 60 14.13 -10.47 3.81
N VAL A 61 14.67 -9.89 2.75
CA VAL A 61 15.67 -10.53 1.89
C VAL A 61 17.06 -10.20 2.41
N GLN A 62 17.32 -8.92 2.68
CA GLN A 62 18.66 -8.44 3.05
C GLN A 62 18.59 -7.08 3.75
N HIS A 63 19.38 -6.91 4.82
CA HIS A 63 19.77 -5.60 5.32
C HIS A 63 20.94 -5.03 4.49
N VAL A 64 20.86 -3.76 4.10
CA VAL A 64 21.83 -3.05 3.25
C VAL A 64 22.45 -1.89 4.03
N PRO A 65 23.55 -2.12 4.78
CA PRO A 65 24.14 -1.12 5.68
C PRO A 65 24.54 0.17 4.97
N GLU A 66 25.06 0.08 3.75
CA GLU A 66 25.56 1.22 2.96
C GLU A 66 24.42 2.18 2.56
N ARG A 67 23.18 1.73 2.63
CA ARG A 67 21.96 2.50 2.34
C ARG A 67 21.15 2.79 3.60
N ASN A 68 21.59 2.32 4.76
CA ASN A 68 20.85 2.37 6.02
C ASN A 68 19.39 1.91 5.86
N GLY A 69 19.20 0.75 5.23
CA GLY A 69 17.86 0.26 4.93
C GLY A 69 17.81 -1.22 4.59
N ASP A 70 16.61 -1.67 4.26
CA ASP A 70 16.29 -3.08 4.09
C ASP A 70 15.66 -3.32 2.71
N ARG A 71 15.92 -4.52 2.18
CA ARG A 71 15.26 -5.07 1.00
C ARG A 71 14.28 -6.16 1.43
N TYR A 72 13.02 -5.98 1.05
CA TYR A 72 11.95 -6.95 1.23
C TYR A 72 11.45 -7.49 -0.11
N GLU A 73 10.97 -8.72 -0.11
CA GLU A 73 10.03 -9.24 -1.11
C GLU A 73 8.62 -9.06 -0.54
N ALA A 74 7.77 -8.31 -1.23
CA ALA A 74 6.43 -7.96 -0.78
C ALA A 74 5.38 -8.64 -1.66
N ILE A 75 4.36 -9.23 -1.02
CA ILE A 75 3.21 -9.89 -1.68
C ILE A 75 1.95 -9.39 -0.99
N TYR A 76 1.12 -8.60 -1.67
CA TYR A 76 -0.06 -8.00 -1.04
C TYR A 76 -1.13 -7.55 -2.01
N SER A 77 -2.25 -7.13 -1.45
CA SER A 77 -3.39 -6.60 -2.20
C SER A 77 -3.85 -5.26 -1.65
N PHE A 78 -4.36 -4.42 -2.56
CA PHE A 78 -5.08 -3.19 -2.27
C PHE A 78 -6.58 -3.46 -2.42
N TYR A 79 -7.35 -3.20 -1.37
CA TYR A 79 -8.80 -3.39 -1.36
C TYR A 79 -9.52 -2.05 -1.49
N PHE A 80 -10.52 -2.00 -2.37
CA PHE A 80 -11.25 -0.79 -2.75
C PHE A 80 -12.76 -0.92 -2.48
N GLY A 81 -13.14 -1.61 -1.39
CA GLY A 81 -14.56 -1.85 -1.08
C GLY A 81 -15.28 -2.66 -2.15
N ASP A 82 -16.49 -2.24 -2.52
CA ASP A 82 -17.32 -2.91 -3.54
C ASP A 82 -16.66 -2.98 -4.93
N TYR A 83 -15.63 -2.18 -5.21
CA TYR A 83 -14.95 -2.18 -6.50
C TYR A 83 -14.07 -3.42 -6.72
N GLY A 84 -13.65 -4.10 -5.64
CA GLY A 84 -12.75 -5.25 -5.70
C GLY A 84 -11.35 -4.92 -5.19
N HIS A 85 -10.35 -5.65 -5.68
CA HIS A 85 -8.96 -5.50 -5.24
C HIS A 85 -7.96 -5.63 -6.40
N ILE A 86 -6.74 -5.16 -6.15
CA ILE A 86 -5.56 -5.37 -7.02
C ILE A 86 -4.49 -6.08 -6.18
N SER A 87 -3.94 -7.17 -6.70
CA SER A 87 -2.82 -7.89 -6.10
C SER A 87 -1.50 -7.50 -6.75
N VAL A 88 -0.45 -7.42 -5.93
CA VAL A 88 0.90 -7.03 -6.36
C VAL A 88 1.96 -7.92 -5.73
N GLN A 89 3.09 -8.04 -6.43
CA GLN A 89 4.27 -8.74 -5.94
C GLN A 89 5.55 -8.06 -6.43
N GLY A 90 6.56 -7.97 -5.56
CA GLY A 90 7.92 -7.57 -5.97
C GLY A 90 8.74 -6.97 -4.84
N GLY A 91 9.86 -6.35 -5.20
CA GLY A 91 10.79 -5.75 -4.25
C GLY A 91 10.24 -4.48 -3.60
N TYR A 92 10.26 -4.42 -2.26
CA TYR A 92 10.08 -3.20 -1.49
C TYR A 92 11.41 -2.82 -0.84
N LEU A 93 11.95 -1.66 -1.20
CA LEU A 93 13.21 -1.14 -0.69
C LEU A 93 12.94 0.07 0.19
N THR A 94 13.46 0.08 1.41
CA THR A 94 13.19 1.17 2.36
C THR A 94 13.99 2.45 2.07
N TYR A 95 14.83 2.43 1.03
CA TYR A 95 15.80 3.48 0.72
C TYR A 95 15.67 4.05 -0.70
N GLU A 96 14.81 3.48 -1.55
CA GLU A 96 14.56 3.97 -2.91
C GLU A 96 13.21 3.52 -3.47
N ASP A 97 12.76 4.22 -4.52
CA ASP A 97 11.53 3.87 -5.24
C ASP A 97 11.67 2.52 -5.95
N THR A 98 10.56 1.79 -6.05
CA THR A 98 10.51 0.48 -6.69
C THR A 98 9.31 0.34 -7.61
N TYR A 99 9.34 -0.68 -8.47
CA TYR A 99 8.18 -1.14 -9.21
C TYR A 99 7.81 -2.55 -8.77
N LEU A 100 6.54 -2.76 -8.44
CA LEU A 100 5.97 -4.08 -8.19
C LEU A 100 5.13 -4.50 -9.39
N ALA A 101 5.10 -5.81 -9.66
CA ALA A 101 4.23 -6.39 -10.67
C ALA A 101 2.78 -6.37 -10.17
N ILE A 102 1.85 -6.02 -11.05
CA ILE A 102 0.42 -6.25 -10.81
C ILE A 102 0.11 -7.67 -11.27
N THR A 103 -0.26 -8.54 -10.34
CA THR A 103 -0.45 -9.97 -10.59
C THR A 103 -1.89 -10.34 -10.92
N GLY A 104 -2.83 -9.42 -10.70
CA GLY A 104 -4.24 -9.61 -11.00
C GLY A 104 -5.13 -8.69 -10.17
N GLY A 105 -6.44 -8.92 -10.27
CA GLY A 105 -7.44 -8.21 -9.50
C GLY A 105 -8.83 -8.84 -9.63
N SER A 106 -9.79 -8.27 -8.90
CA SER A 106 -11.19 -8.70 -8.90
C SER A 106 -12.14 -7.52 -9.12
N GLY A 107 -13.42 -7.80 -9.35
CA GLY A 107 -14.44 -6.77 -9.55
C GLY A 107 -14.14 -5.96 -10.80
N VAL A 108 -14.06 -4.63 -10.68
CA VAL A 108 -13.72 -3.73 -11.80
C VAL A 108 -12.27 -3.93 -12.28
N PHE A 109 -11.44 -4.62 -11.50
CA PHE A 109 -10.05 -4.93 -11.83
C PHE A 109 -9.85 -6.36 -12.35
N THR A 110 -10.92 -7.09 -12.67
CA THR A 110 -10.81 -8.46 -13.19
C THR A 110 -10.03 -8.47 -14.51
N GLY A 111 -8.93 -9.23 -14.56
CA GLY A 111 -8.04 -9.31 -15.72
C GLY A 111 -6.94 -8.25 -15.78
N VAL A 112 -6.82 -7.39 -14.76
CA VAL A 112 -5.79 -6.36 -14.72
C VAL A 112 -4.38 -6.94 -14.66
N TYR A 113 -3.46 -6.32 -15.41
CA TYR A 113 -2.03 -6.57 -15.33
C TYR A 113 -1.27 -5.25 -15.44
N GLY A 114 0.06 -5.30 -15.34
CA GLY A 114 0.94 -4.14 -15.49
C GLY A 114 1.90 -3.99 -14.31
N LYS A 115 2.14 -2.75 -13.89
CA LYS A 115 3.07 -2.44 -12.80
C LYS A 115 2.56 -1.30 -11.93
N VAL A 116 3.02 -1.27 -10.68
CA VAL A 116 2.79 -0.14 -9.77
C VAL A 116 4.13 0.41 -9.31
N LYS A 117 4.30 1.73 -9.41
CA LYS A 117 5.43 2.42 -8.78
C LYS A 117 5.11 2.64 -7.31
N LEU A 118 5.98 2.19 -6.41
CA LEU A 118 5.96 2.50 -4.98
C LEU A 118 6.98 3.61 -4.72
N HIS A 119 6.49 4.71 -4.17
CA HIS A 119 7.29 5.84 -3.70
C HIS A 119 7.13 6.01 -2.20
N GLN A 120 8.24 5.90 -1.46
CA GLN A 120 8.23 6.07 -0.02
C GLN A 120 8.39 7.54 0.35
N ILE A 121 7.43 8.09 1.10
CA ILE A 121 7.43 9.50 1.51
C ILE A 121 8.03 9.64 2.91
N VAL A 122 7.47 8.90 3.88
CA VAL A 122 7.92 8.89 5.26
C VAL A 122 8.00 7.44 5.70
N PHE A 123 9.20 6.92 5.93
CA PHE A 123 9.37 5.54 6.39
C PHE A 123 8.88 5.35 7.84
N PRO A 124 8.14 4.27 8.18
CA PRO A 124 7.37 3.37 7.31
C PRO A 124 5.88 3.80 7.19
N PHE A 125 5.57 5.07 7.45
CA PHE A 125 4.19 5.53 7.70
C PHE A 125 3.43 6.06 6.48
N LYS A 126 4.12 6.58 5.46
CA LYS A 126 3.46 7.19 4.29
C LYS A 126 4.12 6.72 2.99
N LEU A 127 3.32 6.10 2.13
CA LEU A 127 3.71 5.67 0.79
C LEU A 127 2.73 6.22 -0.25
N PHE A 128 3.22 6.38 -1.47
CA PHE A 128 2.43 6.82 -2.61
C PHE A 128 2.62 5.86 -3.79
N TYR A 129 1.50 5.49 -4.39
CA TYR A 129 1.46 4.51 -5.47
C TYR A 129 0.96 5.13 -6.76
N THR A 130 1.68 4.85 -7.85
CA THR A 130 1.23 5.14 -9.21
C THR A 130 1.02 3.83 -9.95
N PHE A 131 -0.24 3.48 -10.19
CA PHE A 131 -0.63 2.27 -10.90
C PHE A 131 -0.70 2.53 -12.39
N TYR A 132 0.04 1.73 -13.15
CA TYR A 132 0.00 1.62 -14.61
C TYR A 132 -0.81 0.36 -14.94
N LEU A 133 -2.12 0.53 -15.03
CA LEU A 133 -3.09 -0.54 -15.21
C LEU A 133 -3.28 -0.83 -16.71
N GLU A 134 -3.24 -2.10 -17.07
CA GLU A 134 -3.49 -2.59 -18.42
C GLU A 134 -4.49 -3.76 -18.37
N GLY A 135 -5.09 -4.09 -19.52
CA GLY A 135 -5.97 -5.27 -19.65
C GLY A 135 -7.42 -5.09 -19.15
N ILE A 136 -7.79 -3.91 -18.68
CA ILE A 136 -9.14 -3.60 -18.18
C ILE A 136 -9.74 -2.38 -18.90
N PRO A 137 -11.08 -2.26 -18.93
CA PRO A 137 -11.75 -1.04 -19.37
C PRO A 137 -11.41 0.17 -18.48
N ASP A 138 -11.89 1.34 -18.87
CA ASP A 138 -11.81 2.55 -18.06
C ASP A 138 -12.38 2.31 -16.65
N ILE A 139 -11.58 2.60 -15.63
CA ILE A 139 -11.99 2.46 -14.24
C ILE A 139 -12.97 3.57 -13.82
N PRO A 140 -13.84 3.33 -12.82
CA PRO A 140 -14.82 4.32 -12.37
C PRO A 140 -14.16 5.65 -12.01
N LYS A 141 -14.77 6.77 -12.45
CA LYS A 141 -14.27 8.12 -12.20
C LYS A 141 -14.08 8.45 -10.71
N GLU A 142 -14.84 7.81 -9.83
CA GLU A 142 -14.69 7.97 -8.38
C GLU A 142 -13.32 7.51 -7.86
N LEU A 143 -12.66 6.59 -8.58
CA LEU A 143 -11.29 6.14 -8.29
C LEU A 143 -10.22 6.96 -9.02
N LEU A 144 -10.65 7.96 -9.80
CA LEU A 144 -9.82 8.81 -10.65
C LEU A 144 -9.98 10.28 -10.26
N GLY A 145 -9.01 10.81 -9.54
CA GLY A 145 -8.92 12.24 -9.30
C GLY A 145 -7.48 12.71 -9.29
N LYS A 146 -7.33 14.03 -9.41
CA LYS A 146 -6.03 14.67 -9.56
C LYS A 146 -5.20 14.45 -8.31
N PRO A 147 -4.01 13.81 -8.40
CA PRO A 147 -3.22 13.53 -7.22
C PRO A 147 -2.68 14.82 -6.60
N VAL A 148 -2.67 14.88 -5.27
CA VAL A 148 -1.84 15.83 -4.53
C VAL A 148 -0.39 15.36 -4.64
N PRO A 149 0.58 16.22 -4.96
CA PRO A 149 1.99 15.82 -5.02
C PRO A 149 2.49 15.22 -3.70
N PRO A 150 3.22 14.08 -3.73
CA PRO A 150 3.72 13.44 -2.52
C PRO A 150 4.72 14.34 -1.79
N SER A 151 4.48 14.56 -0.50
CA SER A 151 5.39 15.26 0.40
C SER A 151 5.16 14.83 1.84
N PRO A 152 6.12 15.01 2.77
CA PRO A 152 5.94 14.61 4.16
C PRO A 152 4.72 15.24 4.86
N ALA A 153 4.30 16.44 4.40
CA ALA A 153 3.21 17.22 4.99
C ALA A 153 1.81 16.83 4.50
N VAL A 154 1.69 15.92 3.52
CA VAL A 154 0.37 15.51 3.03
C VAL A 154 -0.37 14.69 4.08
N GLU A 155 -1.66 14.97 4.25
CA GLU A 155 -2.56 14.26 5.16
C GLU A 155 -3.92 14.04 4.48
N PRO A 156 -4.65 12.97 4.84
CA PRO A 156 -6.04 12.81 4.43
C PRO A 156 -6.87 13.97 4.99
N THR A 157 -7.93 14.35 4.27
CA THR A 157 -8.91 15.30 4.82
C THR A 157 -9.58 14.72 6.08
N PRO A 158 -10.03 15.55 7.04
CA PRO A 158 -10.71 15.06 8.24
C PRO A 158 -11.91 14.18 7.93
N ALA A 159 -12.70 14.52 6.90
CA ALA A 159 -13.85 13.73 6.48
C ALA A 159 -13.45 12.34 5.94
N ALA A 160 -12.35 12.27 5.17
CA ALA A 160 -11.82 11.00 4.67
C ALA A 160 -11.26 10.14 5.81
N GLN A 161 -10.55 10.75 6.75
CA GLN A 161 -10.01 10.08 7.93
C GLN A 161 -11.12 9.53 8.82
N ALA A 162 -12.19 10.31 9.03
CA ALA A 162 -13.39 9.88 9.75
C ALA A 162 -14.28 8.90 8.94
N ALA A 163 -13.91 8.59 7.69
CA ALA A 163 -14.67 7.77 6.76
C ALA A 163 -16.16 8.20 6.65
N GLU A 164 -16.39 9.51 6.56
CA GLU A 164 -17.74 10.05 6.39
C GLU A 164 -18.37 9.51 5.09
N PRO A 165 -19.71 9.35 5.03
CA PRO A 165 -20.37 8.68 3.90
C PRO A 165 -20.05 9.25 2.50
N HIS A 166 -19.72 10.53 2.41
CA HIS A 166 -19.36 11.19 1.15
C HIS A 166 -17.85 11.11 0.84
N ALA A 167 -17.04 10.88 1.86
CA ALA A 167 -15.57 10.86 1.84
C ALA A 167 -15.00 9.43 2.01
N ALA A 168 -15.83 8.41 1.76
CA ALA A 168 -15.41 7.02 1.65
C ALA A 168 -16.11 6.36 0.46
N VAL A 169 -15.47 5.38 -0.15
CA VAL A 169 -16.15 4.54 -1.15
C VAL A 169 -17.20 3.68 -0.47
N LYS A 170 -18.20 3.26 -1.26
CA LYS A 170 -19.25 2.36 -0.76
C LYS A 170 -18.63 1.06 -0.24
N ASN A 171 -19.05 0.66 0.96
CA ASN A 171 -18.53 -0.52 1.66
C ASN A 171 -17.00 -0.57 1.67
N TYR A 172 -16.34 0.58 1.91
CA TYR A 172 -14.89 0.64 2.02
C TYR A 172 -14.37 -0.46 2.94
N THR A 173 -13.29 -1.12 2.52
CA THR A 173 -12.71 -2.19 3.31
C THR A 173 -12.05 -1.59 4.54
N ASN A 174 -12.37 -2.11 5.73
CA ASN A 174 -11.81 -1.63 6.99
C ASN A 174 -11.10 -2.74 7.74
#